data_AF-K1KH09-F1
#
_entry.id   AF-K1KH09-F1
#
_cell.length_a   1.000
_cell.length_b   1.000
_cell.length_c   1.000
_cell.angle_alpha   90.00
_cell.angle_beta   90.00
_cell.angle_gamma   90.00
#
_symmetry.space_group_name_H-M   'P 1'
#
loop_
_entity.id
_entity.type
_entity.pdbx_description
1 polymer ?
#
loop_
_entity_poly.entity_id
_entity_poly.type
_entity_poly.pdbx_seq_one_letter_code
_entity_poly.pdbx_strand_id
1 'polypeptide(L)'
;MFSFSIEAGHRFHPVAGFFVEPQVEFMYGRVESVDYTTSAGYTVKLDAAESFIGRAGFMTGMDLPNDRGNVYVRASVLHDWKGDADYTYAWKGESRSLTEELGGTWYEYGLGANFNASKNLHFYADVEAADGGEVDTDYRVNLGARWSF
;
A
#
# COMPACT_ATOMS: atom_id res chain seq x y z
N MET A 1 -15.16 -7.54 7.95
CA MET A 1 -13.80 -7.11 7.50
C MET A 1 -13.40 -5.90 8.30
N PHE A 2 -12.27 -5.99 8.99
CA PHE A 2 -11.70 -4.90 9.78
C PHE A 2 -10.26 -4.68 9.32
N SER A 3 -9.85 -3.41 9.23
CA SER A 3 -8.45 -3.04 8.97
C SER A 3 -8.05 -1.91 9.91
N PHE A 4 -6.77 -1.90 10.26
CA PHE A 4 -6.16 -0.93 11.15
C PHE A 4 -4.78 -0.59 10.62
N SER A 5 -4.42 0.70 10.57
CA SER A 5 -3.06 1.12 10.24
C SER A 5 -2.56 2.20 11.16
N ILE A 6 -1.25 2.19 11.41
CA ILE A 6 -0.52 3.24 12.11
C ILE A 6 0.65 3.65 11.23
N GLU A 7 0.72 4.93 10.89
CA GLU A 7 1.85 5.53 10.18
C GLU A 7 2.55 6.56 11.07
N ALA A 8 3.88 6.59 11.00
CA ALA A 8 4.72 7.61 11.61
C ALA A 8 5.81 8.05 10.64
N GLY A 9 5.92 9.35 10.41
CA GLY A 9 6.96 9.96 9.60
C GLY A 9 7.47 11.25 10.21
N HIS A 10 8.71 11.63 9.91
CA HIS A 10 9.27 12.90 10.36
C HIS A 10 10.08 13.58 9.28
N ARG A 11 9.68 14.79 8.89
CA ARG A 11 10.36 15.58 7.86
C ARG A 11 11.52 16.38 8.43
N PHE A 12 12.70 16.17 7.86
CA PHE A 12 13.91 16.92 8.12
C PHE A 12 14.27 17.79 6.91
N HIS A 13 14.82 18.98 7.15
CA HIS A 13 15.34 19.88 6.12
C HIS A 13 16.85 20.03 6.30
N PRO A 14 17.67 19.10 5.79
CA PRO A 14 19.11 19.13 6.00
C PRO A 14 19.78 20.33 5.29
N VAL A 15 19.18 20.82 4.20
CA VAL A 15 19.57 22.06 3.52
C VAL A 15 18.33 22.83 3.06
N ALA A 16 18.47 24.13 2.86
CA ALA A 16 17.34 24.98 2.44
C ALA A 16 16.75 24.50 1.10
N GLY A 17 15.43 24.28 1.07
CA GLY A 17 14.70 23.85 -0.11
C GLY A 17 14.80 22.36 -0.45
N PHE A 18 15.44 21.55 0.41
CA PHE A 18 15.47 20.10 0.29
C PHE A 18 14.96 19.46 1.57
N PHE A 19 14.21 18.38 1.43
CA PHE A 19 13.70 17.62 2.56
C PHE A 19 13.97 16.13 2.41
N VAL A 20 14.06 15.46 3.57
CA VAL A 20 14.05 14.02 3.70
C VAL A 20 13.10 13.64 4.83
N GLU A 21 12.27 12.65 4.60
CA GLU A 21 11.20 12.23 5.50
C GLU A 21 11.21 10.70 5.59
N PRO A 22 11.96 10.11 6.54
CA PRO A 22 11.78 8.71 6.88
C PRO A 22 10.35 8.47 7.39
N GLN A 23 9.78 7.35 6.98
CA GLN A 23 8.41 6.94 7.28
C GLN A 23 8.36 5.45 7.57
N VAL A 24 7.55 5.07 8.55
CA VAL A 24 7.24 3.69 8.88
C VAL A 24 5.73 3.56 9.06
N GLU A 25 5.17 2.45 8.60
CA GLU A 25 3.77 2.16 8.77
C GLU A 25 3.59 0.68 9.10
N PHE A 26 2.61 0.39 9.96
CA PHE A 26 2.13 -0.96 10.22
C PHE A 26 0.65 -1.03 9.88
N MET A 27 0.30 -1.99 9.04
CA MET A 27 -1.07 -2.26 8.61
C MET A 27 -1.46 -3.66 9.06
N TYR A 28 -2.62 -3.78 9.68
CA TYR A 28 -3.24 -5.04 10.06
C TYR A 28 -4.62 -5.14 9.41
N GLY A 29 -4.81 -6.15 8.58
CA GLY A 29 -6.08 -6.46 7.94
C GLY A 29 -6.62 -7.81 8.41
N ARG A 30 -7.93 -7.89 8.64
CA ARG A 30 -8.63 -9.18 8.80
C ARG A 30 -9.93 -9.17 8.02
N VAL A 31 -10.01 -10.03 7.02
CA VAL A 31 -11.27 -10.36 6.35
C VAL A 31 -11.90 -11.51 7.13
N GLU A 32 -13.10 -11.30 7.63
CA GLU A 32 -13.87 -12.37 8.28
C GLU A 32 -14.33 -13.37 7.23
N SER A 33 -14.29 -14.65 7.59
CA SER A 33 -14.85 -15.74 6.79
C SER A 33 -16.34 -15.50 6.53
N VAL A 34 -16.77 -15.57 5.28
CA VAL A 34 -18.20 -15.53 4.94
C VAL A 34 -18.60 -16.90 4.42
N ASP A 35 -19.39 -17.62 5.21
CA ASP A 35 -20.03 -18.87 4.80
C ASP A 35 -21.25 -18.55 3.91
N TYR A 36 -21.14 -18.77 2.60
CA TYR A 36 -22.31 -18.77 1.72
C TYR A 36 -22.61 -20.19 1.23
N THR A 37 -23.79 -20.70 1.61
CA THR A 37 -24.38 -21.91 1.03
C THR A 37 -25.31 -21.48 -0.10
N THR A 38 -24.95 -21.76 -1.35
CA THR A 38 -25.87 -21.54 -2.48
C THR A 38 -26.92 -22.65 -2.50
N SER A 39 -28.14 -22.33 -2.97
CA SER A 39 -29.30 -23.23 -3.06
C SER A 39 -29.12 -24.46 -3.96
N ALA A 40 -27.95 -24.60 -4.59
CA ALA A 40 -27.53 -25.73 -5.41
C ALA A 40 -26.59 -26.73 -4.68
N GLY A 41 -26.34 -26.55 -3.37
CA GLY A 41 -25.61 -27.52 -2.54
C GLY A 41 -24.08 -27.40 -2.56
N TYR A 42 -23.54 -26.25 -2.98
CA TYR A 42 -22.10 -25.97 -2.93
C TYR A 42 -21.75 -25.19 -1.66
N THR A 43 -20.82 -25.73 -0.86
CA THR A 43 -20.23 -25.07 0.32
C THR A 43 -18.89 -24.49 -0.09
N VAL A 44 -18.80 -23.15 -0.19
CA VAL A 44 -17.53 -22.45 -0.37
C VAL A 44 -17.16 -21.84 0.97
N LYS A 45 -16.11 -22.38 1.61
CA LYS A 45 -15.50 -21.77 2.79
C LYS A 45 -14.40 -20.83 2.31
N LEU A 46 -14.59 -19.52 2.48
CA LEU A 46 -13.45 -18.61 2.49
C LEU A 46 -12.87 -18.63 3.90
N ASP A 47 -11.72 -19.28 4.06
CA ASP A 47 -10.92 -19.17 5.28
C ASP A 47 -10.55 -17.70 5.52
N ALA A 48 -10.51 -17.30 6.80
CA ALA A 48 -10.28 -15.92 7.17
C ALA A 48 -8.86 -15.48 6.77
N ALA A 49 -8.76 -14.46 5.90
CA ALA A 49 -7.47 -13.88 5.52
C ALA A 49 -7.08 -12.81 6.55
N GLU A 50 -5.98 -13.05 7.26
CA GLU A 50 -5.29 -12.05 8.08
C GLU A 50 -4.08 -11.54 7.30
N SER A 51 -3.75 -10.25 7.39
CA SER A 51 -2.53 -9.69 6.82
C SER A 51 -1.90 -8.75 7.84
N PHE A 52 -0.57 -8.82 7.98
CA PHE A 52 0.19 -7.96 8.87
C PHE A 52 1.39 -7.44 8.09
N ILE A 53 1.21 -6.25 7.55
CA ILE A 53 2.15 -5.63 6.63
C ILE A 53 2.89 -4.53 7.37
N GLY A 54 4.21 -4.57 7.32
CA GLY A 54 5.05 -3.47 7.76
C GLY A 54 5.67 -2.80 6.55
N ARG A 55 5.65 -1.48 6.56
CA ARG A 55 6.26 -0.63 5.54
C ARG A 55 7.31 0.24 6.21
N ALA A 56 8.50 0.25 5.64
CA ALA A 56 9.55 1.18 6.04
C ALA A 56 10.12 1.83 4.78
N GLY A 57 10.25 3.15 4.80
CA GLY A 57 10.70 3.89 3.63
C GLY A 57 11.13 5.29 3.95
N PHE A 58 11.40 6.04 2.91
CA PHE A 58 11.63 7.47 3.00
C PHE A 58 11.09 8.18 1.77
N MET A 59 10.72 9.44 1.97
CA MET A 59 10.44 10.39 0.91
C MET A 59 11.53 11.46 0.94
N THR A 60 12.00 11.88 -0.22
CA THR A 60 12.94 13.00 -0.32
C THR A 60 12.64 13.84 -1.54
N GLY A 61 12.86 15.15 -1.44
CA GLY A 61 12.43 16.06 -2.48
C GLY A 61 12.95 17.46 -2.32
N MET A 62 12.57 18.30 -3.27
CA MET A 62 12.88 19.72 -3.29
C MET A 62 11.60 20.54 -3.25
N ASP A 63 11.58 21.55 -2.38
CA ASP A 63 10.50 22.53 -2.32
C ASP A 63 10.69 23.57 -3.44
N LEU A 64 9.62 23.84 -4.19
CA LEU A 64 9.64 24.86 -5.22
C LEU A 64 9.63 26.26 -4.59
N PRO A 65 10.36 27.23 -5.17
CA PRO A 65 10.37 28.60 -4.68
C PRO A 65 8.98 29.25 -4.75
N ASN A 66 8.73 30.21 -3.86
CA ASN A 66 7.45 30.93 -3.72
C ASN A 66 6.27 30.02 -3.34
N ASP A 67 6.51 29.00 -2.50
CA ASP A 67 5.49 28.08 -2.00
C ASP A 67 4.65 27.42 -3.10
N ARG A 68 5.27 27.18 -4.27
CA ARG A 68 4.59 26.57 -5.43
C ARG A 68 4.40 25.07 -5.30
N GLY A 69 4.82 24.47 -4.18
CA GLY A 69 4.70 23.05 -3.89
C GLY A 69 6.07 22.38 -3.81
N ASN A 70 6.16 21.10 -4.17
CA ASN A 70 7.41 20.34 -4.13
C ASN A 70 7.45 19.23 -5.17
N VAL A 71 8.64 18.77 -5.52
CA VAL A 71 8.86 17.52 -6.24
C VAL A 71 9.56 16.55 -5.33
N TYR A 72 9.18 15.28 -5.39
CA TYR A 72 9.69 14.28 -4.47
C TYR A 72 9.82 12.92 -5.15
N VAL A 73 10.69 12.11 -4.58
CA VAL A 73 10.78 10.68 -4.83
C VAL A 73 10.53 9.97 -3.51
N ARG A 74 10.00 8.77 -3.59
CA ARG A 74 9.80 7.90 -2.43
C ARG A 74 10.28 6.50 -2.74
N ALA A 75 10.78 5.84 -1.71
CA ALA A 75 11.13 4.44 -1.77
C ALA A 75 10.76 3.79 -0.45
N SER A 76 10.13 2.62 -0.51
CA SER A 76 9.65 1.87 0.64
C SER A 76 9.87 0.38 0.40
N VAL A 77 10.19 -0.35 1.47
CA VAL A 77 10.13 -1.80 1.51
C VAL A 77 8.93 -2.19 2.37
N LEU A 78 8.17 -3.15 1.88
CA LEU A 78 7.01 -3.70 2.54
C LEU A 78 7.23 -5.20 2.76
N HIS A 79 6.76 -5.70 3.89
CA HIS A 79 6.82 -7.12 4.21
C HIS A 79 5.51 -7.53 4.87
N ASP A 80 4.88 -8.58 4.35
CA ASP A 80 3.72 -9.21 5.00
C ASP A 80 4.17 -10.43 5.80
N TRP A 81 4.13 -10.33 7.14
CA TRP A 81 4.49 -11.43 8.04
C TRP A 81 3.34 -12.43 8.25
N LYS A 82 2.11 -12.07 7.86
CA LYS A 82 0.91 -12.89 8.09
C LYS A 82 0.18 -13.23 6.79
N GLY A 83 0.80 -13.03 5.63
CA GLY A 83 0.26 -13.38 4.32
C GLY A 83 0.06 -14.89 4.07
N ASP A 84 -0.25 -15.66 5.10
CA ASP A 84 -0.69 -17.05 5.02
C ASP A 84 -2.22 -17.03 4.82
N ALA A 85 -2.66 -17.01 3.57
CA ALA A 85 -4.03 -17.36 3.24
C ALA A 85 -4.09 -18.89 3.09
N ASP A 86 -4.37 -19.60 4.18
CA ASP A 86 -4.68 -21.03 4.12
C ASP A 86 -5.98 -21.23 3.32
N TYR A 87 -5.90 -21.52 2.02
CA TYR A 87 -7.08 -21.89 1.22
C TYR A 87 -7.32 -23.39 1.30
N THR A 88 -8.29 -23.82 2.12
CA THR A 88 -8.73 -25.23 2.12
C THR A 88 -9.82 -25.46 1.06
N TYR A 89 -9.45 -25.87 -0.15
CA TYR A 89 -10.41 -26.40 -1.11
C TYR A 89 -10.70 -27.88 -0.80
N ALA A 90 -11.92 -28.18 -0.32
CA ALA A 90 -12.41 -29.55 -0.18
C ALA A 90 -13.31 -29.93 -1.36
N TRP A 91 -12.91 -30.90 -2.18
CA TRP A 91 -13.72 -31.42 -3.28
C TRP A 91 -13.94 -32.93 -3.12
N LYS A 92 -15.19 -33.36 -2.97
CA LYS A 92 -15.63 -34.78 -3.00
C LYS A 92 -14.74 -35.78 -2.21
N GLY A 93 -14.27 -35.41 -1.03
CA GLY A 93 -13.50 -36.32 -0.15
C GLY A 93 -12.00 -36.37 -0.41
N GLU A 94 -11.46 -35.54 -1.32
CA GLU A 94 -10.03 -35.21 -1.34
C GLU A 94 -9.83 -33.76 -0.87
N SER A 95 -8.98 -33.60 0.14
CA SER A 95 -8.43 -32.32 0.56
C SER A 95 -7.12 -32.07 -0.18
N ARG A 96 -7.04 -31.02 -0.98
CA ARG A 96 -5.74 -30.49 -1.45
C ARG A 96 -5.55 -29.12 -0.83
N SER A 97 -4.60 -29.02 0.09
CA SER A 97 -4.06 -27.76 0.58
C SER A 97 -3.19 -27.16 -0.53
N LEU A 98 -3.59 -26.03 -1.08
CA LEU A 98 -2.72 -25.22 -1.92
C LEU A 98 -2.23 -24.08 -1.03
N THR A 99 -0.99 -24.21 -0.54
CA THR A 99 -0.28 -23.12 0.11
C THR A 99 0.25 -22.24 -1.01
N GLU A 100 -0.49 -21.20 -1.40
CA GLU A 100 0.13 -20.11 -2.16
C GLU A 100 0.74 -19.16 -1.14
N GLU A 101 2.07 -19.06 -1.15
CA GLU A 101 2.84 -18.12 -0.35
C GLU A 101 2.56 -16.69 -0.87
N LEU A 102 1.40 -16.13 -0.50
CA LEU A 102 1.06 -14.72 -0.74
C LEU A 102 1.81 -13.78 0.22
N GLY A 103 2.48 -14.33 1.23
CA GLY A 103 3.42 -13.63 2.10
C GLY A 103 4.74 -13.38 1.40
N GLY A 104 5.08 -12.10 1.19
CA GLY A 104 6.26 -11.70 0.46
C GLY A 104 6.81 -10.35 0.90
N THR A 105 8.06 -10.09 0.49
CA THR A 105 8.66 -8.75 0.57
C THR A 105 8.57 -8.11 -0.80
N TRP A 106 8.04 -6.90 -0.87
CA TRP A 106 8.05 -6.11 -2.08
C TRP A 106 8.59 -4.71 -1.82
N TYR A 107 9.04 -4.07 -2.88
CA TYR A 107 9.59 -2.74 -2.89
C TYR A 107 8.65 -1.84 -3.66
N GLU A 108 8.37 -0.67 -3.11
CA GLU A 108 7.65 0.39 -3.79
C GLU A 108 8.58 1.57 -4.00
N TYR A 109 8.58 2.12 -5.21
CA TYR A 109 9.27 3.36 -5.51
C TYR A 109 8.44 4.24 -6.41
N GLY A 110 8.57 5.54 -6.27
CA GLY A 110 7.76 6.47 -7.02
C GLY A 110 8.35 7.86 -7.04
N LEU A 111 7.82 8.67 -7.94
CA LEU A 111 8.11 10.08 -8.07
C LEU A 111 6.80 10.86 -8.15
N GLY A 112 6.77 12.01 -7.51
CA GLY A 112 5.58 12.84 -7.44
C GLY A 112 5.91 14.33 -7.43
N ALA A 113 4.89 15.10 -7.73
CA ALA A 113 4.92 16.54 -7.73
C ALA A 113 3.63 17.09 -7.13
N ASN A 114 3.79 18.01 -6.19
CA ASN A 114 2.72 18.83 -5.64
C ASN A 114 2.86 20.23 -6.24
N PHE A 115 1.77 20.78 -6.76
CA PHE A 115 1.72 22.11 -7.34
C PHE A 115 0.60 22.96 -6.71
N ASN A 116 0.98 24.10 -6.15
CA ASN A 116 0.04 25.07 -5.58
C ASN A 116 -0.31 26.11 -6.66
N ALA A 117 -1.44 25.92 -7.36
CA ALA A 117 -1.88 26.83 -8.41
C ALA A 117 -2.40 28.16 -7.84
N SER A 118 -3.00 28.12 -6.65
CA SER A 118 -3.46 29.28 -5.90
C SER A 118 -3.41 28.98 -4.40
N LYS A 119 -3.67 29.97 -3.53
CA LYS A 119 -3.77 29.75 -2.08
C LYS A 119 -4.84 28.73 -1.68
N ASN A 120 -5.82 28.52 -2.55
CA ASN A 120 -6.99 27.67 -2.31
C ASN A 120 -7.00 26.42 -3.19
N LEU A 121 -6.09 26.29 -4.16
CA LEU A 121 -6.11 25.24 -5.17
C LEU A 121 -4.74 24.56 -5.26
N HIS A 122 -4.74 23.28 -4.89
CA HIS A 122 -3.56 22.43 -4.84
C HIS A 122 -3.77 21.23 -5.77
N PHE A 123 -2.77 20.93 -6.58
CA PHE A 123 -2.74 19.76 -7.44
C PHE A 123 -1.63 18.82 -6.99
N TYR A 124 -1.84 17.52 -7.15
CA TYR A 124 -0.82 16.51 -6.92
C TYR A 124 -0.88 15.47 -8.05
N ALA A 125 0.30 15.00 -8.42
CA ALA A 125 0.48 13.94 -9.38
C ALA A 125 1.65 13.07 -8.94
N ASP A 126 1.47 11.76 -8.96
CA ASP A 126 2.53 10.81 -8.65
C ASP A 126 2.40 9.55 -9.50
N VAL A 127 3.55 8.94 -9.76
CA VAL A 127 3.67 7.63 -10.40
C VAL A 127 4.51 6.75 -9.50
N GLU A 128 4.00 5.54 -9.30
CA GLU A 128 4.53 4.56 -8.37
C GLU A 128 4.67 3.23 -9.11
N ALA A 129 5.72 2.51 -8.80
CA ALA A 129 5.93 1.14 -9.25
C ALA A 129 6.20 0.27 -8.02
N ALA A 130 5.68 -0.95 -8.06
CA ALA A 130 5.91 -1.97 -7.04
C ALA A 130 6.55 -3.20 -7.68
N ASP A 131 7.52 -3.80 -6.99
CA ASP A 131 8.28 -4.96 -7.46
C ASP A 131 8.58 -5.93 -6.30
N GLY A 132 8.30 -7.22 -6.45
CA GLY A 132 8.67 -8.27 -5.49
C GLY A 132 7.54 -9.25 -5.16
N GLY A 133 7.89 -10.54 -5.11
CA GLY A 133 6.97 -11.67 -4.89
C GLY A 133 6.33 -12.19 -6.18
N GLU A 134 7.03 -13.11 -6.87
CA GLU A 134 6.56 -13.94 -8.01
C GLU A 134 5.80 -13.28 -9.21
N VAL A 135 5.63 -11.94 -9.27
CA VAL A 135 4.75 -11.25 -10.24
C VAL A 135 5.40 -10.01 -10.90
N ASP A 136 4.98 -9.72 -12.15
CA ASP A 136 5.29 -8.55 -13.00
C ASP A 136 5.11 -7.19 -12.29
N THR A 137 6.03 -6.26 -12.55
CA THR A 137 6.03 -4.90 -11.98
C THR A 137 4.71 -4.16 -12.24
N ASP A 138 4.00 -3.79 -11.16
CA ASP A 138 2.75 -3.03 -11.23
C ASP A 138 3.04 -1.52 -11.21
N TYR A 139 2.45 -0.78 -12.16
CA TYR A 139 2.53 0.68 -12.23
C TYR A 139 1.21 1.34 -11.86
N ARG A 140 1.26 2.30 -10.95
CA ARG A 140 0.11 3.12 -10.52
C ARG A 140 0.40 4.59 -10.79
N VAL A 141 -0.58 5.28 -11.36
CA VAL A 141 -0.53 6.73 -11.57
C VAL A 141 -1.69 7.36 -10.81
N ASN A 142 -1.39 8.32 -9.93
CA ASN A 142 -2.37 9.06 -9.18
C ASN A 142 -2.35 10.54 -9.60
N LEU A 143 -3.54 11.10 -9.80
CA LEU A 143 -3.75 12.50 -10.15
C LEU A 143 -4.90 13.05 -9.31
N GLY A 144 -4.71 14.20 -8.68
CA GLY A 144 -5.78 14.81 -7.90
C GLY A 144 -5.64 16.32 -7.72
N ALA A 145 -6.76 16.91 -7.29
CA ALA A 145 -6.89 18.32 -6.99
C ALA A 145 -7.61 18.51 -5.67
N ARG A 146 -7.17 19.47 -4.87
CA ARG A 146 -7.76 19.82 -3.58
C ARG A 146 -8.07 21.32 -3.56
N TRP A 147 -9.30 21.63 -3.19
CA TRP A 147 -9.76 22.99 -2.92
C TRP A 147 -9.94 23.20 -1.41
N SER A 148 -9.38 24.28 -0.86
CA SER A 148 -9.55 24.69 0.54
C SER A 148 -10.30 26.03 0.62
N PHE A 149 -11.32 26.11 1.48
CA PHE A 149 -12.18 27.29 1.66
C PHE A 149 -11.68 28.22 2.78
#